data_AF-A0A8J2HBF3-F1
#
_entry.id   AF-A0A8J2HBF3-F1
#
_cell.length_a   1.000
_cell.length_b   1.000
_cell.length_c   1.000
_cell.angle_alpha   90.00
_cell.angle_beta   90.00
_cell.angle_gamma   90.00
#
_symmetry.space_group_name_H-M   'P 1'
#
loop_
_entity.id
_entity.type
_entity.pdbx_description
1 polymer ?
#
loop_
_entity_poly.entity_id
_entity_poly.type
_entity_poly.pdbx_seq_one_letter_code
_entity_poly.pdbx_strand_id
1 'polypeptide(L)'
;MIKLLIKHGADINAEDVNGVTPLMKAAIEDDNSATLRFLINQPFIEMNSLTNDNQSCLHFPKIWYLYINADEPESNLQDLLNAGCDPNIVDDHGQLPIDSYVDKEMCVEIMKKHIVKLVAAGFYVCDRNKKVISGSELRKFRVECDTEVEVMKNNYGIMVGFSLFDILHRSYHKLALRIKNGDEDKFDDKMAAKFPLYAGMIKYRLEKAGQRRKLFNQVEDILYKVFSRYLPATFIHEMFFYFSNFELSKLVEIE
;
A
#
# COMPACT_ATOMS: atom_id res chain seq x y z
N MET A 1 23.01 3.80 -1.71
CA MET A 1 22.85 5.27 -1.65
C MET A 1 21.52 5.67 -1.03
N ILE A 2 20.36 5.26 -1.57
CA ILE A 2 19.02 5.69 -1.12
C ILE A 2 18.78 5.55 0.40
N LYS A 3 19.18 4.41 1.00
CA LYS A 3 19.09 4.17 2.45
C LYS A 3 19.84 5.22 3.28
N LEU A 4 21.00 5.67 2.81
CA LEU A 4 21.83 6.66 3.49
C LEU A 4 21.20 8.05 3.41
N LEU A 5 20.62 8.41 2.26
CA LEU A 5 19.96 9.70 2.06
C LEU A 5 18.73 9.84 2.95
N ILE A 6 17.85 8.84 2.97
CA ILE A 6 16.67 8.84 3.84
C ILE A 6 17.07 8.91 5.32
N LYS A 7 18.14 8.19 5.71
CA LYS A 7 18.69 8.28 7.07
C LYS A 7 19.15 9.70 7.45
N HIS A 8 19.56 10.52 6.47
CA HIS A 8 19.97 11.91 6.68
C HIS A 8 18.86 12.92 6.36
N GLY A 9 17.58 12.49 6.38
CA GLY A 9 16.44 13.38 6.25
C GLY A 9 16.08 13.77 4.83
N ALA A 10 16.58 13.07 3.81
CA ALA A 10 16.08 13.25 2.45
C ALA A 10 14.59 12.90 2.40
N ASP A 11 13.81 13.80 1.83
CA ASP A 11 12.38 13.58 1.63
C ASP A 11 12.16 12.47 0.60
N ILE A 12 11.46 11.42 1.04
CA ILE A 12 11.21 10.22 0.24
C ILE A 12 10.13 10.45 -0.83
N ASN A 13 9.29 11.46 -0.66
CA ASN A 13 8.23 11.82 -1.60
C ASN A 13 8.59 13.07 -2.41
N ALA A 14 9.83 13.55 -2.33
CA ALA A 14 10.27 14.74 -3.05
C ALA A 14 9.99 14.63 -4.55
N GLU A 15 9.31 15.62 -5.11
CA GLU A 15 8.98 15.66 -6.54
C GLU A 15 10.07 16.38 -7.34
N ASP A 16 10.35 15.89 -8.55
CA ASP A 16 11.10 16.65 -9.53
C ASP A 16 10.25 17.73 -10.22
N VAL A 17 10.81 18.42 -11.21
CA VAL A 17 10.11 19.50 -11.95
C VAL A 17 8.85 19.04 -12.69
N ASN A 18 8.66 17.73 -12.86
CA ASN A 18 7.51 17.13 -13.52
C ASN A 18 6.53 16.46 -12.53
N GLY A 19 6.76 16.60 -11.22
CA GLY A 19 5.96 15.87 -10.22
C GLY A 19 6.36 14.39 -10.08
N VAL A 20 7.51 13.97 -10.62
CA VAL A 20 7.94 12.57 -10.53
C VAL A 20 8.58 12.32 -9.17
N THR A 21 8.04 11.36 -8.43
CA THR A 21 8.56 10.95 -7.11
C THR A 21 9.63 9.86 -7.23
N PRO A 22 10.45 9.61 -6.18
CA PRO A 22 11.41 8.50 -6.16
C PRO A 22 10.75 7.15 -6.37
N LEU A 23 9.50 6.96 -5.89
CA LEU A 23 8.73 5.74 -6.11
C LEU A 23 8.40 5.55 -7.59
N MET A 24 7.94 6.59 -8.28
CA MET A 24 7.69 6.54 -9.73
C MET A 24 8.98 6.26 -10.49
N LYS A 25 10.07 6.94 -10.14
CA LYS A 25 11.39 6.71 -10.75
C LYS A 25 11.86 5.27 -10.57
N ALA A 26 11.72 4.72 -9.36
CA ALA A 26 12.07 3.32 -9.08
C ALA A 26 11.14 2.35 -9.80
N ALA A 27 9.85 2.64 -9.93
CA ALA A 27 8.95 1.85 -10.74
C ALA A 27 9.44 1.83 -12.20
N ILE A 28 9.85 2.97 -12.74
CA ILE A 28 10.24 3.14 -14.14
C ILE A 28 11.61 2.52 -14.46
N GLU A 29 12.61 2.71 -13.60
CA GLU A 29 14.03 2.52 -13.94
C GLU A 29 14.75 1.43 -13.12
N ASP A 30 14.14 0.89 -12.06
CA ASP A 30 14.84 -0.06 -11.18
C ASP A 30 14.83 -1.48 -11.76
N ASP A 31 15.86 -1.80 -12.53
CA ASP A 31 16.17 -3.17 -12.95
C ASP A 31 16.31 -4.15 -11.76
N ASN A 32 16.59 -3.63 -10.55
CA ASN A 32 16.88 -4.45 -9.37
C ASN A 32 15.66 -4.76 -8.50
N SER A 33 14.47 -4.15 -8.69
CA SER A 33 13.27 -4.27 -7.82
C SER A 33 13.48 -3.97 -6.31
N ALA A 34 14.72 -3.94 -5.83
CA ALA A 34 15.09 -3.78 -4.44
C ALA A 34 14.96 -2.34 -3.97
N THR A 35 15.17 -1.37 -4.87
CA THR A 35 14.93 0.05 -4.57
C THR A 35 13.44 0.28 -4.46
N LEU A 36 12.65 -0.25 -5.40
CA LEU A 36 11.19 -0.19 -5.36
C LEU A 36 10.64 -0.80 -4.06
N ARG A 37 10.97 -2.06 -3.76
CA ARG A 37 10.53 -2.75 -2.53
C ARG A 37 10.98 -2.03 -1.26
N PHE A 38 12.20 -1.50 -1.25
CA PHE A 38 12.67 -0.71 -0.13
C PHE A 38 11.83 0.55 0.08
N LEU A 39 11.51 1.30 -0.99
CA LEU A 39 10.67 2.49 -0.94
C LEU A 39 9.25 2.19 -0.50
N ILE A 40 8.61 1.16 -1.08
CA ILE A 40 7.27 0.68 -0.69
C ILE A 40 7.20 0.40 0.81
N ASN A 41 8.28 -0.11 1.41
CA ASN A 41 8.31 -0.45 2.83
C ASN A 41 8.67 0.74 3.74
N GLN A 42 8.86 1.96 3.24
CA GLN A 42 9.17 3.11 4.10
C GLN A 42 7.92 3.69 4.79
N PRO A 43 7.99 4.13 6.07
CA PRO A 43 6.82 4.55 6.85
C PRO A 43 5.97 5.71 6.30
N PHE A 44 6.56 6.56 5.46
CA PHE A 44 5.95 7.79 4.97
C PHE A 44 5.76 7.81 3.46
N ILE A 45 5.97 6.67 2.78
CA ILE A 45 5.87 6.63 1.32
C ILE A 45 4.44 6.91 0.86
N GLU A 46 4.30 7.84 -0.07
CA GLU A 46 3.04 8.13 -0.74
C GLU A 46 2.91 7.26 -2.00
N MET A 47 1.93 6.36 -1.99
CA MET A 47 1.73 5.42 -3.09
C MET A 47 1.00 6.02 -4.29
N ASN A 48 0.25 7.11 -4.08
CA ASN A 48 -0.69 7.66 -5.07
C ASN A 48 -0.40 9.14 -5.41
N SER A 49 0.83 9.61 -5.20
CA SER A 49 1.27 10.91 -5.71
C SER A 49 1.10 10.96 -7.23
N LEU A 50 0.97 12.18 -7.77
CA LEU A 50 0.65 12.42 -9.17
C LEU A 50 1.73 13.30 -9.81
N THR A 51 2.07 13.01 -11.06
CA THR A 51 2.86 13.94 -11.88
C THR A 51 2.06 15.18 -12.24
N ASN A 52 2.70 16.15 -12.89
CA ASN A 52 2.02 17.32 -13.44
C ASN A 52 0.95 16.99 -14.49
N ASP A 53 1.00 15.79 -15.09
CA ASP A 53 -0.01 15.28 -16.04
C ASP A 53 -1.08 14.39 -15.35
N ASN A 54 -1.17 14.45 -14.02
CA ASN A 54 -2.03 13.61 -13.17
C ASN A 54 -1.77 12.10 -13.28
N GLN A 55 -0.54 11.70 -13.63
CA GLN A 55 -0.18 10.28 -13.73
C GLN A 55 0.29 9.73 -12.38
N SER A 56 -0.26 8.58 -11.97
CA SER A 56 0.20 7.82 -10.80
C SER A 56 1.35 6.84 -11.11
N CYS A 57 1.91 6.22 -10.07
CA CYS A 57 2.86 5.08 -10.16
C CYS A 57 2.48 4.03 -11.21
N LEU A 58 1.18 3.77 -11.42
CA LEU A 58 0.68 2.71 -12.30
C LEU A 58 0.63 3.13 -13.78
N HIS A 59 0.64 4.42 -14.11
CA HIS A 59 0.53 4.90 -15.51
C HIS A 59 1.81 4.69 -16.34
N PHE A 60 2.89 4.20 -15.73
CA PHE A 60 4.19 4.06 -16.39
C PHE A 60 4.61 2.61 -16.62
N PRO A 61 3.93 1.86 -17.53
CA PRO A 61 4.45 0.58 -17.99
C PRO A 61 5.63 0.70 -18.96
N LYS A 62 5.82 1.90 -19.52
CA LYS A 62 6.48 2.10 -20.81
C LYS A 62 7.99 1.85 -20.79
N ILE A 63 8.62 1.81 -19.62
CA ILE A 63 10.08 1.61 -19.48
C ILE A 63 10.44 0.25 -18.88
N TRP A 64 9.48 -0.51 -18.32
CA TRP A 64 9.72 -1.88 -17.78
C TRP A 64 10.28 -2.88 -18.81
N TYR A 65 10.31 -2.53 -20.10
CA TYR A 65 10.72 -3.43 -21.17
C TYR A 65 11.63 -2.79 -22.24
N LEU A 66 11.92 -1.48 -22.19
CA LEU A 66 12.84 -0.88 -23.17
C LEU A 66 14.31 -1.31 -22.95
N TYR A 67 14.60 -1.94 -21.80
CA TYR A 67 15.81 -2.71 -21.56
C TYR A 67 15.46 -4.19 -21.52
N ILE A 68 15.66 -4.82 -22.67
CA ILE A 68 15.48 -6.25 -22.90
C ILE A 68 16.36 -7.01 -21.89
N ASN A 69 15.76 -7.99 -21.18
CA ASN A 69 16.34 -8.89 -20.15
C ASN A 69 16.09 -8.56 -18.66
N ALA A 70 15.03 -7.81 -18.31
CA ALA A 70 14.54 -7.81 -16.92
C ALA A 70 13.69 -9.08 -16.67
N ASP A 71 14.13 -9.96 -15.78
CA ASP A 71 13.54 -11.29 -15.61
C ASP A 71 12.08 -11.25 -15.08
N GLU A 72 11.61 -10.19 -14.40
CA GLU A 72 10.26 -10.21 -13.77
C GLU A 72 9.59 -8.81 -13.58
N PRO A 73 9.20 -8.08 -14.64
CA PRO A 73 8.43 -6.83 -14.51
C PRO A 73 7.07 -7.01 -13.79
N GLU A 74 6.57 -8.24 -13.77
CA GLU A 74 5.36 -8.69 -13.08
C GLU A 74 5.43 -8.45 -11.57
N SER A 75 6.61 -8.67 -10.98
CA SER A 75 6.84 -8.54 -9.54
C SER A 75 6.62 -7.11 -9.06
N ASN A 76 7.13 -6.13 -9.81
CA ASN A 76 7.02 -4.71 -9.47
C ASN A 76 5.57 -4.20 -9.52
N LEU A 77 4.82 -4.55 -10.58
CA LEU A 77 3.40 -4.21 -10.68
C LEU A 77 2.61 -4.85 -9.52
N GLN A 78 2.88 -6.12 -9.24
CA GLN A 78 2.19 -6.83 -8.17
C GLN A 78 2.49 -6.23 -6.78
N ASP A 79 3.73 -5.82 -6.53
CA ASP A 79 4.16 -5.14 -5.31
C ASP A 79 3.48 -3.77 -5.15
N LEU A 80 3.46 -2.94 -6.21
CA LEU A 80 2.77 -1.65 -6.21
C LEU A 80 1.26 -1.79 -5.94
N LEU A 81 0.62 -2.77 -6.57
CA LEU A 81 -0.80 -3.05 -6.37
C LEU A 81 -1.09 -3.59 -4.96
N ASN A 82 -0.23 -4.47 -4.44
CA ASN A 82 -0.34 -4.95 -3.05
C ASN A 82 -0.13 -3.82 -2.04
N ALA A 83 0.70 -2.84 -2.38
CA ALA A 83 0.96 -1.63 -1.60
C ALA A 83 -0.17 -0.58 -1.69
N GLY A 84 -1.22 -0.84 -2.48
CA GLY A 84 -2.41 0.01 -2.55
C GLY A 84 -2.28 1.22 -3.49
N CYS A 85 -1.41 1.15 -4.51
CA CYS A 85 -1.52 2.04 -5.66
C CYS A 85 -2.94 1.91 -6.27
N ASP A 86 -3.63 3.04 -6.49
CA ASP A 86 -5.04 3.08 -6.92
C ASP A 86 -5.16 2.90 -8.44
N PRO A 87 -5.81 1.82 -8.91
CA PRO A 87 -6.01 1.57 -10.34
C PRO A 87 -7.08 2.47 -10.97
N ASN A 88 -7.75 3.34 -10.21
CA ASN A 88 -8.83 4.21 -10.70
C ASN A 88 -8.39 5.65 -11.01
N ILE A 89 -7.14 6.01 -10.74
CA ILE A 89 -6.62 7.37 -11.03
C ILE A 89 -6.64 7.59 -12.54
N VAL A 90 -7.17 8.72 -12.98
CA VAL A 90 -7.12 9.12 -14.39
C VAL A 90 -6.08 10.21 -14.60
N ASP A 91 -5.31 10.12 -15.69
CA ASP A 91 -4.43 11.19 -16.13
C ASP A 91 -5.20 12.35 -16.78
N ASP A 92 -4.48 13.39 -17.21
CA ASP A 92 -5.05 14.57 -17.90
C ASP A 92 -5.73 14.24 -19.24
N HIS A 93 -5.44 13.08 -19.82
CA HIS A 93 -6.10 12.57 -21.02
C HIS A 93 -7.32 11.69 -20.67
N GLY A 94 -7.65 11.58 -19.39
CA GLY A 94 -8.70 10.72 -18.88
C GLY A 94 -8.38 9.22 -19.04
N GLN A 95 -7.12 8.83 -19.21
CA GLN A 95 -6.73 7.42 -19.28
C GLN A 95 -6.61 6.85 -17.87
N LEU A 96 -7.14 5.64 -17.66
CA LEU A 96 -6.83 4.86 -16.46
C LEU A 96 -5.44 4.22 -16.63
N PRO A 97 -4.80 3.74 -15.55
CA PRO A 97 -3.51 3.07 -15.68
C PRO A 97 -3.58 1.87 -16.61
N ILE A 98 -4.70 1.13 -16.58
CA ILE A 98 -4.91 -0.04 -17.45
C ILE A 98 -4.94 0.32 -18.95
N ASP A 99 -5.36 1.53 -19.30
CA ASP A 99 -5.43 2.00 -20.68
C ASP A 99 -4.04 2.32 -21.25
N SER A 100 -3.05 2.56 -20.38
CA SER A 100 -1.65 2.84 -20.76
C SER A 100 -0.86 1.58 -21.17
N TYR A 101 -1.38 0.37 -20.91
CA TYR A 101 -0.72 -0.92 -21.13
C TYR A 101 -0.86 -1.48 -22.56
N VAL A 102 -0.75 -0.62 -23.57
CA VAL A 102 -0.85 -1.02 -24.99
C VAL A 102 0.21 -2.08 -25.33
N ASP A 103 -0.23 -3.20 -25.93
CA ASP A 103 0.59 -4.37 -26.27
C ASP A 103 1.31 -5.04 -25.08
N LYS A 104 0.78 -4.88 -23.85
CA LYS A 104 1.31 -5.50 -22.62
C LYS A 104 0.30 -6.46 -21.99
N GLU A 105 0.01 -7.55 -22.70
CA GLU A 105 -1.02 -8.54 -22.31
C GLU A 105 -0.88 -9.02 -20.85
N MET A 106 0.34 -9.29 -20.39
CA MET A 106 0.59 -9.72 -19.01
C MET A 106 0.26 -8.65 -17.97
N CYS A 107 0.66 -7.38 -18.20
CA CYS A 107 0.34 -6.27 -17.29
C CYS A 107 -1.17 -6.02 -17.22
N VAL A 108 -1.85 -6.11 -18.38
CA VAL A 108 -3.31 -6.02 -18.47
C VAL A 108 -3.96 -7.14 -17.64
N GLU A 109 -3.46 -8.37 -17.71
CA GLU A 109 -3.99 -9.50 -16.96
C GLU A 109 -3.78 -9.34 -15.44
N ILE A 110 -2.60 -8.90 -15.00
CA ILE A 110 -2.33 -8.59 -13.58
C ILE A 110 -3.29 -7.52 -13.06
N MET A 111 -3.50 -6.46 -13.84
CA MET A 111 -4.41 -5.37 -13.47
C MET A 111 -5.86 -5.81 -13.45
N LYS A 112 -6.32 -6.57 -14.44
CA LYS A 112 -7.65 -7.18 -14.45
C LYS A 112 -7.89 -8.02 -13.20
N LYS A 113 -6.94 -8.91 -12.86
CA LYS A 113 -7.01 -9.73 -11.65
C LYS A 113 -7.04 -8.87 -10.39
N HIS A 114 -6.19 -7.86 -10.29
CA HIS A 114 -6.22 -6.96 -9.13
C HIS A 114 -7.55 -6.20 -8.99
N ILE A 115 -8.09 -5.69 -10.10
CA ILE A 115 -9.41 -5.03 -10.11
C ILE A 115 -10.51 -6.01 -9.65
N VAL A 116 -10.47 -7.28 -10.07
CA VAL A 116 -11.40 -8.32 -9.57
C VAL A 116 -11.25 -8.52 -8.05
N LYS A 117 -10.02 -8.58 -7.53
CA LYS A 117 -9.75 -8.67 -6.08
C LYS A 117 -10.37 -7.48 -5.33
N LEU A 118 -10.19 -6.26 -5.85
CA LEU A 118 -10.78 -5.06 -5.24
C LEU A 118 -12.31 -5.16 -5.18
N VAL A 119 -12.95 -5.55 -6.28
CA VAL A 119 -14.42 -5.74 -6.32
C VAL A 119 -14.88 -6.82 -5.35
N ALA A 120 -14.24 -8.00 -5.35
CA ALA A 120 -14.61 -9.12 -4.48
C ALA A 120 -14.44 -8.78 -2.99
N ALA A 121 -13.38 -8.04 -2.64
CA ALA A 121 -13.17 -7.56 -1.29
C ALA A 121 -14.07 -6.37 -0.91
N GLY A 122 -14.81 -5.77 -1.84
CA GLY A 122 -15.75 -4.67 -1.56
C GLY A 122 -15.12 -3.27 -1.61
N PHE A 123 -13.93 -3.12 -2.19
CA PHE A 123 -13.34 -1.81 -2.46
C PHE A 123 -14.04 -1.11 -3.63
N TYR A 124 -13.97 0.22 -3.62
CA TYR A 124 -14.46 1.01 -4.75
C TYR A 124 -13.61 0.76 -6.00
N VAL A 125 -14.32 0.57 -7.12
CA VAL A 125 -13.74 0.47 -8.47
C VAL A 125 -14.65 1.26 -9.40
N CYS A 126 -14.06 2.13 -10.22
CA CYS A 126 -14.81 2.95 -11.17
C CYS A 126 -15.48 2.09 -12.26
N ASP A 127 -16.54 2.61 -12.89
CA ASP A 127 -17.32 1.83 -13.86
C ASP A 127 -16.53 1.44 -15.10
N ARG A 128 -15.53 2.23 -15.50
CA ARG A 128 -14.63 1.87 -16.61
C ARG A 128 -13.78 0.65 -16.27
N ASN A 129 -13.13 0.61 -15.11
CA ASN A 129 -12.41 -0.58 -14.65
C ASN A 129 -13.33 -1.80 -14.50
N LYS A 130 -14.56 -1.62 -14.00
CA LYS A 130 -15.55 -2.71 -13.91
C LYS A 130 -15.93 -3.28 -15.28
N LYS A 131 -16.07 -2.43 -16.31
CA LYS A 131 -16.34 -2.88 -17.69
C LYS A 131 -15.20 -3.73 -18.24
N VAL A 132 -13.95 -3.41 -17.92
CA VAL A 132 -12.78 -4.18 -18.41
C VAL A 132 -12.75 -5.61 -17.83
N ILE A 133 -13.34 -5.83 -16.66
CA ILE A 133 -13.40 -7.15 -15.98
C ILE A 133 -14.76 -7.85 -16.08
N SER A 134 -15.66 -7.40 -16.96
CA SER A 134 -17.01 -7.99 -17.09
C SER A 134 -17.05 -9.27 -17.93
N GLY A 135 -15.94 -9.62 -18.58
CA GLY A 135 -15.82 -10.82 -19.40
C GLY A 135 -15.90 -12.11 -18.60
N SER A 136 -16.31 -13.21 -19.26
CA SER A 136 -16.48 -14.52 -18.62
C SER A 136 -15.16 -15.19 -18.23
N GLU A 137 -14.03 -14.76 -18.81
CA GLU A 137 -12.70 -15.31 -18.59
C GLU A 137 -12.24 -15.17 -17.13
N LEU A 138 -12.67 -14.12 -16.44
CA LEU A 138 -12.32 -13.89 -15.02
C LEU A 138 -13.33 -14.51 -14.04
N ARG A 139 -14.37 -15.20 -14.52
CA ARG A 139 -15.44 -15.73 -13.65
C ARG A 139 -14.90 -16.70 -12.60
N LYS A 140 -14.01 -17.61 -13.00
CA LYS A 140 -13.39 -18.58 -12.07
C LYS A 140 -12.55 -17.87 -11.01
N PHE A 141 -11.70 -16.94 -11.45
CA PHE A 141 -10.85 -16.15 -10.56
C PHE A 141 -11.65 -15.30 -9.57
N ARG A 142 -12.80 -14.77 -9.99
CA ARG A 142 -13.73 -14.06 -9.11
C ARG A 142 -14.27 -14.95 -8.00
N VAL A 143 -14.68 -16.18 -8.32
CA VAL A 143 -15.13 -17.16 -7.31
C VAL A 143 -14.01 -17.49 -6.32
N GLU A 144 -12.77 -17.61 -6.79
CA GLU A 144 -11.60 -17.81 -5.92
C GLU A 144 -11.41 -16.62 -4.97
N CYS A 145 -11.50 -15.39 -5.49
CA CYS A 145 -11.42 -14.16 -4.69
C CYS A 145 -12.54 -14.08 -3.64
N ASP A 146 -13.79 -14.31 -4.04
CA ASP A 146 -14.96 -14.28 -3.14
C ASP A 146 -14.81 -15.34 -2.03
N THR A 147 -14.35 -16.53 -2.39
CA THR A 147 -14.11 -17.63 -1.45
C THR A 147 -13.06 -17.24 -0.41
N GLU A 148 -11.91 -16.70 -0.85
CA GLU A 148 -10.85 -16.29 0.07
C GLU A 148 -11.32 -15.15 0.98
N VAL A 149 -12.10 -14.20 0.46
CA VAL A 149 -12.72 -13.11 1.25
C VAL A 149 -13.64 -13.66 2.35
N GLU A 150 -14.47 -14.65 2.06
CA GLU A 150 -15.33 -15.28 3.08
C GLU A 150 -14.54 -15.99 4.18
N VAL A 151 -13.44 -16.66 3.82
CA VAL A 151 -12.54 -17.26 4.82
C VAL A 151 -11.84 -16.18 5.66
N MET A 152 -11.41 -15.08 5.04
CA MET A 152 -10.76 -13.96 5.74
C MET A 152 -11.66 -13.30 6.78
N LYS A 153 -12.96 -13.15 6.51
CA LYS A 153 -13.95 -12.57 7.45
C LYS A 153 -14.07 -13.35 8.76
N ASN A 154 -13.76 -14.65 8.72
CA ASN A 154 -13.85 -15.54 9.88
C ASN A 154 -12.48 -15.85 10.49
N ASN A 155 -11.40 -15.25 10.01
CA ASN A 155 -10.05 -15.49 10.51
C ASN A 155 -9.55 -14.34 11.41
N TYR A 156 -9.41 -14.61 12.71
CA TYR A 156 -8.98 -13.65 13.73
C TYR A 156 -7.58 -13.96 14.29
N GLY A 157 -6.74 -14.66 13.52
CA GLY A 157 -5.50 -15.26 14.02
C GLY A 157 -4.35 -14.30 14.32
N ILE A 158 -4.44 -13.04 13.89
CA ILE A 158 -3.34 -12.07 13.97
C ILE A 158 -3.57 -11.05 15.09
N MET A 159 -4.59 -10.22 14.94
CA MET A 159 -4.91 -9.11 15.84
C MET A 159 -6.22 -9.36 16.59
N VAL A 160 -6.20 -9.18 17.91
CA VAL A 160 -7.39 -9.42 18.75
C VAL A 160 -8.53 -8.48 18.34
N GLY A 161 -9.67 -9.09 17.98
CA GLY A 161 -10.89 -8.38 17.64
C GLY A 161 -10.97 -7.90 16.19
N PHE A 162 -9.96 -8.14 15.36
CA PHE A 162 -9.99 -7.87 13.92
C PHE A 162 -9.76 -9.15 13.13
N SER A 163 -10.64 -9.40 12.16
CA SER A 163 -10.42 -10.43 11.16
C SER A 163 -9.34 -10.01 10.16
N LEU A 164 -8.85 -10.93 9.32
CA LEU A 164 -8.02 -10.57 8.17
C LEU A 164 -8.74 -9.61 7.21
N PHE A 165 -10.06 -9.75 7.09
CA PHE A 165 -10.88 -8.82 6.31
C PHE A 165 -10.93 -7.41 6.93
N ASP A 166 -11.01 -7.31 8.25
CA ASP A 166 -10.90 -6.03 8.97
C ASP A 166 -9.53 -5.38 8.74
N ILE A 167 -8.45 -6.16 8.74
CA ILE A 167 -7.09 -5.67 8.46
C ILE A 167 -7.02 -5.04 7.07
N LEU A 168 -7.67 -5.64 6.07
CA LEU A 168 -7.77 -5.07 4.72
C LEU A 168 -8.51 -3.74 4.65
N HIS A 169 -9.56 -3.54 5.46
CA HIS A 169 -10.48 -2.40 5.31
C HIS A 169 -10.22 -1.23 6.27
N ARG A 170 -9.67 -1.49 7.45
CA ARG A 170 -9.52 -0.44 8.48
C ARG A 170 -8.31 0.43 8.19
N SER A 171 -8.45 1.73 8.41
CA SER A 171 -7.34 2.71 8.34
C SER A 171 -6.11 2.24 9.14
N TYR A 172 -4.91 2.61 8.68
CA TYR A 172 -3.67 2.31 9.41
C TYR A 172 -3.69 2.79 10.87
N HIS A 173 -4.34 3.92 11.17
CA HIS A 173 -4.50 4.39 12.54
C HIS A 173 -5.27 3.40 13.42
N LYS A 174 -6.47 2.96 13.00
CA LYS A 174 -7.27 1.96 13.74
C LYS A 174 -6.53 0.64 13.93
N LEU A 175 -5.71 0.23 12.96
CA LEU A 175 -4.87 -0.96 13.10
C LEU A 175 -3.73 -0.71 14.10
N ALA A 176 -3.03 0.41 13.99
CA ALA A 176 -1.94 0.79 14.88
C ALA A 176 -2.38 0.88 16.35
N LEU A 177 -3.61 1.31 16.65
CA LEU A 177 -4.13 1.31 18.02
C LEU A 177 -4.30 -0.07 18.65
N ARG A 178 -4.34 -1.15 17.84
CA ARG A 178 -4.61 -2.52 18.30
C ARG A 178 -3.43 -3.46 18.13
N ILE A 179 -2.55 -3.17 17.19
CA ILE A 179 -1.43 -4.05 16.86
C ILE A 179 -0.43 -4.09 18.03
N LYS A 180 -0.08 -5.30 18.44
CA LYS A 180 0.91 -5.55 19.49
C LYS A 180 2.25 -5.91 18.85
N ASN A 181 3.34 -5.73 19.61
CA ASN A 181 4.67 -6.14 19.16
C ASN A 181 4.67 -7.63 18.78
N GLY A 182 5.03 -7.93 17.53
CA GLY A 182 5.12 -9.29 16.99
C GLY A 182 3.80 -9.82 16.43
N ASP A 183 2.72 -9.01 16.37
CA ASP A 183 1.50 -9.40 15.65
C ASP A 183 1.79 -9.55 14.15
N GLU A 184 2.63 -8.69 13.58
CA GLU A 184 3.05 -8.76 12.17
C GLU A 184 3.71 -10.12 11.85
N ASP A 185 4.54 -10.62 12.77
CA ASP A 185 5.28 -11.88 12.62
C ASP A 185 4.36 -13.12 12.66
N LYS A 186 3.13 -12.99 13.20
CA LYS A 186 2.13 -14.07 13.18
C LYS A 186 1.58 -14.31 11.78
N PHE A 187 1.64 -13.33 10.89
CA PHE A 187 1.25 -13.49 9.48
C PHE A 187 2.44 -14.02 8.68
N ASP A 188 2.94 -15.18 9.11
CA ASP A 188 4.08 -15.88 8.54
C ASP A 188 3.75 -16.48 7.16
N ASP A 189 4.75 -17.02 6.47
CA ASP A 189 4.58 -17.61 5.14
C ASP A 189 3.56 -18.77 5.12
N LYS A 190 3.46 -19.51 6.24
CA LYS A 190 2.50 -20.62 6.39
C LYS A 190 1.07 -20.10 6.47
N MET A 191 0.84 -19.00 7.17
CA MET A 191 -0.46 -18.34 7.24
C MET A 191 -0.78 -17.64 5.92
N ALA A 192 0.18 -16.92 5.33
CA ALA A 192 0.04 -16.26 4.04
C ALA A 192 -0.31 -17.24 2.92
N ALA A 193 0.25 -18.45 2.92
CA ALA A 193 -0.08 -19.50 1.94
C ALA A 193 -1.55 -19.95 1.95
N LYS A 194 -2.29 -19.67 3.04
CA LYS A 194 -3.74 -19.93 3.11
C LYS A 194 -4.59 -18.85 2.45
N PHE A 195 -3.98 -17.69 2.17
CA PHE A 195 -4.61 -16.51 1.59
C PHE A 195 -3.79 -15.99 0.40
N PRO A 196 -3.50 -16.83 -0.61
CA PRO A 196 -2.56 -16.48 -1.67
C PRO A 196 -2.98 -15.25 -2.47
N LEU A 197 -4.28 -14.96 -2.57
CA LEU A 197 -4.76 -13.82 -3.37
C LEU A 197 -4.57 -12.50 -2.61
N TYR A 198 -4.84 -12.46 -1.30
CA TYR A 198 -4.82 -11.21 -0.52
C TYR A 198 -3.63 -11.08 0.43
N ALA A 199 -2.79 -12.10 0.58
CA ALA A 199 -1.66 -12.09 1.51
C ALA A 199 -0.73 -10.88 1.32
N GLY A 200 -0.40 -10.52 0.09
CA GLY A 200 0.45 -9.35 -0.19
C GLY A 200 -0.14 -8.05 0.35
N MET A 201 -1.44 -7.82 0.12
CA MET A 201 -2.16 -6.65 0.63
C MET A 201 -2.25 -6.67 2.17
N ILE A 202 -2.54 -7.83 2.77
CA ILE A 202 -2.61 -7.97 4.23
C ILE A 202 -1.24 -7.67 4.86
N LYS A 203 -0.17 -8.29 4.35
CA LYS A 203 1.19 -8.14 4.84
C LYS A 203 1.61 -6.67 4.80
N TYR A 204 1.40 -6.01 3.67
CA TYR A 204 1.68 -4.58 3.52
C TYR A 204 0.93 -3.74 4.57
N ARG A 205 -0.36 -3.99 4.78
CA ARG A 205 -1.15 -3.23 5.75
C ARG A 205 -0.73 -3.47 7.19
N LEU A 206 -0.38 -4.71 7.56
CA LEU A 206 0.17 -5.03 8.87
C LEU A 206 1.49 -4.29 9.11
N GLU A 207 2.39 -4.31 8.12
CA GLU A 207 3.66 -3.61 8.20
C GLU A 207 3.48 -2.09 8.40
N LYS A 208 2.58 -1.46 7.63
CA LYS A 208 2.27 -0.03 7.81
C LYS A 208 1.64 0.29 9.16
N ALA A 209 0.75 -0.58 9.65
CA ALA A 209 0.16 -0.43 10.99
C ALA A 209 1.23 -0.55 12.08
N GLY A 210 2.15 -1.50 11.95
CA GLY A 210 3.29 -1.70 12.85
C GLY A 210 4.24 -0.51 12.89
N GLN A 211 4.60 0.02 11.72
CA GLN A 211 5.41 1.23 11.59
C GLN A 211 4.76 2.43 12.29
N ARG A 212 3.45 2.63 12.09
CA ARG A 212 2.69 3.68 12.78
C ARG A 212 2.61 3.45 14.29
N ARG A 213 2.46 2.20 14.75
CA ARG A 213 2.47 1.87 16.19
C ARG A 213 3.82 2.15 16.84
N LYS A 214 4.93 1.90 16.15
CA LYS A 214 6.27 2.27 16.66
C LYS A 214 6.39 3.77 16.89
N LEU A 215 5.88 4.59 15.97
CA LEU A 215 5.81 6.04 16.14
C LEU A 215 4.91 6.44 17.32
N PHE A 216 3.75 5.78 17.48
CA PHE A 216 2.87 6.04 18.63
C PHE A 216 3.62 5.81 19.93
N ASN A 217 4.27 4.66 20.11
CA ASN A 217 4.98 4.33 21.34
C ASN A 217 6.10 5.34 21.67
N GLN A 218 6.74 5.95 20.66
CA GLN A 218 7.79 6.96 20.87
C GLN A 218 7.22 8.32 21.29
N VAL A 219 6.07 8.71 20.74
CA VAL A 219 5.47 10.03 20.95
C VAL A 219 4.45 10.03 22.10
N GLU A 220 3.94 8.86 22.48
CA GLU A 220 2.92 8.67 23.52
C GLU A 220 3.33 9.32 24.84
N ASP A 221 4.54 9.01 25.32
CA ASP A 221 5.05 9.59 26.57
C ASP A 221 5.14 11.13 26.50
N ILE A 222 5.52 11.70 25.35
CA ILE A 222 5.60 13.15 25.14
C ILE A 222 4.22 13.78 25.23
N LEU A 223 3.23 13.24 24.50
CA LEU A 223 1.87 13.76 24.50
C LEU A 223 1.21 13.59 25.87
N TYR A 224 1.43 12.47 26.56
CA TYR A 224 0.94 12.28 27.93
C TYR A 224 1.59 13.27 28.91
N LYS A 225 2.89 13.53 28.82
CA LYS A 225 3.55 14.55 29.67
C LYS A 225 2.93 15.94 29.48
N VAL A 226 2.61 16.33 28.25
CA VAL A 226 2.07 17.66 27.93
C VAL A 226 0.57 17.77 28.25
N PHE A 227 -0.23 16.78 27.85
CA PHE A 227 -1.69 16.90 27.83
C PHE A 227 -2.41 16.15 28.94
N SER A 228 -1.78 15.22 29.68
CA SER A 228 -2.48 14.41 30.72
C SER A 228 -3.13 15.23 31.83
N ARG A 229 -2.67 16.47 32.06
CA ARG A 229 -3.27 17.40 33.02
C ARG A 229 -4.53 18.10 32.50
N TYR A 230 -4.74 18.10 31.19
CA TYR A 230 -5.80 18.85 30.50
C TYR A 230 -6.80 17.95 29.78
N LEU A 231 -6.37 16.77 29.33
CA LEU A 231 -7.15 15.86 28.50
C LEU A 231 -7.12 14.44 29.06
N PRO A 232 -8.26 13.70 29.02
CA PRO A 232 -8.28 12.28 29.31
C PRO A 232 -7.40 11.48 28.35
N ALA A 233 -6.88 10.34 28.81
CA ALA A 233 -6.07 9.40 28.02
C ALA A 233 -6.68 9.06 26.66
N THR A 234 -8.00 8.86 26.61
CA THR A 234 -8.73 8.57 25.36
C THR A 234 -8.63 9.70 24.34
N PHE A 235 -8.68 10.96 24.76
CA PHE A 235 -8.52 12.10 23.86
C PHE A 235 -7.09 12.24 23.36
N ILE A 236 -6.10 11.98 24.22
CA ILE A 236 -4.68 11.96 23.83
C ILE A 236 -4.44 10.87 22.77
N HIS A 237 -5.07 9.70 22.91
CA HIS A 237 -5.03 8.65 21.91
C HIS A 237 -5.67 9.06 20.57
N GLU A 238 -6.81 9.77 20.61
CA GLU A 238 -7.46 10.28 19.40
C GLU A 238 -6.64 11.38 18.70
N MET A 239 -5.77 12.11 19.41
CA MET A 239 -4.87 13.08 18.77
C MET A 239 -3.96 12.41 17.73
N PHE A 240 -3.54 11.16 17.96
CA PHE A 240 -2.77 10.39 16.98
C PHE A 240 -3.53 10.10 15.68
N PHE A 241 -4.85 10.29 15.63
CA PHE A 241 -5.59 10.20 14.38
C PHE A 241 -5.24 11.35 13.44
N TYR A 242 -5.04 12.54 14.00
CA TYR A 242 -4.85 13.78 13.25
C TYR A 242 -3.41 14.02 12.79
N PHE A 243 -2.44 13.30 13.34
CA PHE A 243 -1.05 13.38 12.88
C PHE A 243 -0.76 12.35 11.78
N SER A 244 -0.20 12.83 10.67
CA SER A 244 0.48 11.98 9.69
C SER A 244 1.65 11.24 10.33
N ASN A 245 2.10 10.15 9.71
CA ASN A 245 3.30 9.46 10.19
C ASN A 245 4.52 10.42 10.21
N PHE A 246 4.63 11.33 9.21
CA PHE A 246 5.72 12.31 9.12
C PHE A 246 5.70 13.35 10.26
N GLU A 247 4.52 13.85 10.63
CA GLU A 247 4.41 14.76 11.78
C GLU A 247 4.75 14.04 13.09
N LEU A 248 4.33 12.78 13.24
CA LEU A 248 4.71 11.96 14.40
C LEU A 248 6.22 11.77 14.48
N SER A 249 6.91 11.49 13.37
CA SER A 249 8.37 11.32 13.40
C SER A 249 9.11 12.59 13.79
N LYS A 250 8.62 13.77 13.37
CA LYS A 250 9.19 15.05 13.81
C LYS A 250 9.05 15.27 15.33
N LEU A 251 7.95 14.80 15.94
CA LEU A 251 7.79 14.88 17.39
C LEU A 251 8.78 14.00 18.15
N VAL A 252 9.21 12.88 17.55
CA VAL A 252 10.25 12.00 18.12
C VAL A 252 11.61 12.70 18.17
N GLU A 253 11.93 13.54 17.19
CA GLU A 253 13.21 14.26 17.11
C GLU A 253 13.35 15.42 18.12
N ILE A 254 12.30 15.75 18.87
CA ILE A 254 12.28 16.84 19.86
C ILE A 254 12.76 16.36 21.26
N GLU A 255 12.92 15.05 21.48
CA GLU A 255 13.56 14.48 22.70
C GLU A 255 15.09 14.61 22.70
#